data_AF-A0A2A9PKE2-F1
#
_entry.id   AF-A0A2A9PKE2-F1
#
_cell.length_a   1.000
_cell.length_b   1.000
_cell.length_c   1.000
_cell.angle_alpha   90.00
_cell.angle_beta   90.00
_cell.angle_gamma   90.00
#
_symmetry.space_group_name_H-M   'P 1'
#
loop_
_entity.id
_entity.type
_entity.pdbx_description
1 polymer ?
#
loop_
_entity_poly.entity_id
_entity_poly.type
_entity_poly.pdbx_seq_one_letter_code
_entity_poly.pdbx_strand_id
1 'polypeptide(L)'
;MANPTRGELVRELHSNLALRYRTHVTAIEAIWRSLDKDQQAACLEAGKKEEKKMLEYPVDRALGTVGEIANNINLLNDDLLDSELFLDILHWRSSSSLLDQYCSGFAGCSGDGDHTVTMLLSYGMTGCSLHFVTMFTNVSSWGETIQVFNCVDKKKLRDTIVGPLLAFYCLPTPIGDRILARQFNLLQSLMFIIDEILNLGSQIKLPDSRPQNSQKSSTRKTLPKLDLTEVLVSSSQLQDADQQCLDQLYTDPSCLASATADRFFTNPLIVPDHQGRRLPDLGIKYLSMSFFEVLHEAVRAATVWDSIHQLLTMLQDQETDKFLRALLLQELSNLSRWEYDRSRSLLRRQVQLKFGAEWFQRVPNASDAAGDPRVIMKGDPGDLTCVDPMLHYVLRLCQPEPDASKAAGWTEKLLDLARSHAMMRGRVNGPEAAALFHMTRTVNFIKRLTSAVALPTFSRKKGQAFVSKMKDLEAEMNEIKTQVDFVPGCGRQLCHRQSWRQYEMPLREPGHGWPVAPTKPAPRGQGQSPGGAGGATSDLSGIDSDPARGAGPSAPGEGKDAPVALICL
;
A
#
# COMPACT_ATOMS: atom_id res chain seq x y z
N MET A 1 10.79 -0.82 -14.32
CA MET A 1 10.25 -2.17 -14.62
C MET A 1 8.98 -1.99 -15.45
N ALA A 2 8.74 -2.84 -16.45
CA ALA A 2 7.47 -2.83 -17.21
C ALA A 2 6.31 -3.30 -16.30
N ASN A 3 5.09 -2.82 -16.57
CA ASN A 3 3.91 -3.30 -15.83
C ASN A 3 3.65 -4.77 -16.16
N PRO A 4 3.30 -5.61 -15.16
CA PRO A 4 2.95 -6.99 -15.41
C PRO A 4 1.68 -7.07 -16.26
N THR A 5 1.71 -7.95 -17.27
CA THR A 5 0.58 -8.33 -18.10
C THR A 5 -0.43 -9.16 -17.31
N ARG A 6 -1.68 -9.24 -17.78
CA ARG A 6 -2.71 -10.06 -17.12
C ARG A 6 -2.34 -11.56 -17.11
N GLY A 7 -1.64 -12.04 -18.13
CA GLY A 7 -1.08 -13.39 -18.16
C GLY A 7 -0.03 -13.64 -17.07
N GLU A 8 0.86 -12.68 -16.81
CA GLU A 8 1.81 -12.75 -15.69
C GLU A 8 1.11 -12.80 -14.34
N LEU A 9 0.06 -12.00 -14.14
CA LEU A 9 -0.72 -12.02 -12.90
C LEU A 9 -1.41 -13.37 -12.66
N VAL A 10 -2.04 -13.95 -13.69
CA VAL A 10 -2.68 -15.28 -13.59
C VAL A 10 -1.67 -16.38 -13.25
N ARG A 11 -0.48 -16.35 -13.86
CA ARG A 11 0.59 -17.31 -13.55
C ARG A 11 1.10 -17.20 -12.12
N GLU A 12 1.27 -15.96 -11.65
CA GLU A 12 1.68 -15.69 -10.28
C GLU A 12 0.62 -16.18 -9.30
N LEU A 13 -0.66 -15.88 -9.52
CA LEU A 13 -1.77 -16.37 -8.69
C LEU A 13 -1.87 -17.90 -8.68
N HIS A 14 -1.74 -18.55 -9.84
CA HIS A 14 -1.78 -20.01 -9.94
C HIS A 14 -0.64 -20.66 -9.16
N SER A 15 0.58 -20.13 -9.33
CA SER A 15 1.76 -20.61 -8.60
C SER A 15 1.59 -20.43 -7.08
N ASN A 16 1.03 -19.29 -6.66
CA ASN A 16 0.73 -18.99 -5.27
C ASN A 16 -0.32 -19.94 -4.68
N LEU A 17 -1.42 -20.19 -5.42
CA LEU A 17 -2.46 -21.13 -5.01
C LEU A 17 -1.89 -22.55 -4.86
N ALA A 18 -1.12 -23.01 -5.86
CA ALA A 18 -0.46 -24.31 -5.85
C ALA A 18 0.48 -24.47 -4.64
N LEU A 19 1.29 -23.45 -4.37
CA LEU A 19 2.24 -23.47 -3.26
C LEU A 19 1.54 -23.47 -1.89
N ARG A 20 0.49 -22.65 -1.72
CA ARG A 20 -0.30 -22.61 -0.48
C ARG A 20 -1.02 -23.93 -0.24
N TYR A 21 -1.67 -24.47 -1.26
CA TYR A 21 -2.34 -25.76 -1.16
C TYR A 21 -1.34 -26.85 -0.79
N ARG A 22 -0.21 -26.98 -1.51
CA ARG A 22 0.81 -28.00 -1.19
C ARG A 22 1.36 -27.88 0.24
N THR A 23 1.56 -26.65 0.72
CA THR A 23 2.10 -26.40 2.07
C THR A 23 1.09 -26.73 3.17
N HIS A 24 -0.20 -26.50 2.91
CA HIS A 24 -1.23 -26.53 3.95
C HIS A 24 -2.37 -27.52 3.70
N VAL A 25 -2.31 -28.37 2.67
CA VAL A 25 -3.42 -29.24 2.24
C VAL A 25 -4.02 -30.04 3.39
N THR A 26 -3.19 -30.67 4.22
CA THR A 26 -3.66 -31.46 5.37
C THR A 26 -4.38 -30.61 6.40
N ALA A 27 -3.92 -29.39 6.65
CA ALA A 27 -4.57 -28.46 7.56
C ALA A 27 -5.87 -27.90 6.96
N ILE A 28 -5.85 -27.49 5.69
CA ILE A 28 -7.03 -26.96 4.98
C ILE A 28 -8.14 -28.01 5.00
N GLU A 29 -7.84 -29.24 4.61
CA GLU A 29 -8.79 -30.34 4.59
C GLU A 29 -9.33 -30.68 5.98
N ALA A 30 -8.46 -30.78 6.98
CA ALA A 30 -8.87 -31.09 8.34
C ALA A 30 -9.75 -30.00 8.94
N ILE A 31 -9.39 -28.72 8.75
CA ILE A 31 -10.17 -27.59 9.24
C ILE A 31 -11.50 -27.53 8.51
N TRP A 32 -11.51 -27.56 7.18
CA TRP A 32 -12.72 -27.48 6.37
C TRP A 32 -13.76 -28.54 6.75
N ARG A 33 -13.32 -29.80 6.91
CA ARG A 33 -14.19 -30.91 7.35
C ARG A 33 -14.67 -30.79 8.79
N SER A 34 -14.01 -29.95 9.61
CA SER A 34 -14.42 -29.68 11.00
C SER A 34 -15.37 -28.49 11.14
N LEU A 35 -15.49 -27.65 10.10
CA LEU A 35 -16.39 -26.50 10.10
C LEU A 35 -17.84 -26.94 9.98
N ASP A 36 -18.74 -26.25 10.67
CA ASP A 36 -20.18 -26.41 10.44
C ASP A 36 -20.60 -25.72 9.12
N LYS A 37 -21.85 -25.97 8.71
CA LYS A 37 -22.39 -25.45 7.45
C LYS A 37 -22.41 -23.92 7.37
N ASP A 38 -22.64 -23.25 8.50
CA ASP A 38 -22.69 -21.78 8.55
C ASP A 38 -21.28 -21.19 8.44
N GLN A 39 -20.29 -21.82 9.06
CA GLN A 39 -18.88 -21.47 8.95
C GLN A 39 -18.33 -21.73 7.54
N GLN A 40 -18.69 -22.86 6.93
CA GLN A 40 -18.35 -23.16 5.53
C GLN A 40 -18.96 -22.12 4.58
N ALA A 41 -20.24 -21.77 4.78
CA ALA A 41 -20.91 -20.73 4.00
C ALA A 41 -20.22 -19.36 4.19
N ALA A 42 -19.84 -18.99 5.42
CA ALA A 42 -19.11 -17.75 5.67
C ALA A 42 -17.75 -17.69 4.97
N CYS A 43 -17.03 -18.82 4.93
CA CYS A 43 -15.79 -18.95 4.15
C CYS A 43 -16.02 -18.73 2.65
N LEU A 44 -17.06 -19.37 2.08
CA LEU A 44 -17.39 -19.22 0.67
C LEU A 44 -17.83 -17.78 0.33
N GLU A 45 -18.61 -17.15 1.20
CA GLU A 45 -19.02 -15.74 1.05
C GLU A 45 -17.84 -14.77 1.12
N ALA A 46 -16.80 -15.07 1.91
CA ALA A 46 -15.57 -14.27 1.91
C ALA A 46 -14.90 -14.25 0.52
N GLY A 47 -14.96 -15.36 -0.22
CA GLY A 47 -14.46 -15.48 -1.59
C GLY A 47 -15.28 -14.72 -2.65
N LYS A 48 -16.52 -14.30 -2.33
CA LYS A 48 -17.45 -13.62 -3.25
C LYS A 48 -17.43 -12.09 -3.16
N LYS A 49 -16.77 -11.50 -2.13
CA LYS A 49 -16.94 -10.08 -1.74
C LYS A 49 -16.48 -9.01 -2.75
N GLU A 50 -15.76 -9.35 -3.83
CA GLU A 50 -15.39 -8.36 -4.86
C GLU A 50 -16.44 -8.20 -6.00
N GLU A 51 -17.34 -9.18 -6.20
CA GLU A 51 -18.30 -9.15 -7.31
C GLU A 51 -19.71 -8.80 -6.81
N LYS A 52 -20.02 -7.50 -6.66
CA LYS A 52 -21.33 -6.99 -6.18
C LYS A 52 -22.54 -7.23 -7.11
N LYS A 53 -22.48 -8.15 -8.08
CA LYS A 53 -23.64 -8.55 -8.91
C LYS A 53 -23.58 -10.06 -9.22
N MET A 54 -24.50 -10.82 -8.62
CA MET A 54 -24.54 -12.29 -8.64
C MET A 54 -25.35 -12.83 -9.83
N LEU A 55 -24.95 -13.98 -10.39
CA LEU A 55 -25.76 -14.80 -11.30
C LEU A 55 -26.62 -15.75 -10.46
N GLU A 56 -27.91 -15.89 -10.77
CA GLU A 56 -28.75 -16.96 -10.20
C GLU A 56 -28.54 -18.31 -10.92
N TYR A 57 -28.08 -18.30 -12.19
CA TYR A 57 -27.88 -19.49 -13.03
C TYR A 57 -26.69 -19.33 -14.02
N PRO A 58 -26.09 -20.44 -14.52
CA PRO A 58 -24.93 -20.42 -15.43
C PRO A 58 -25.07 -19.65 -16.75
N VAL A 59 -26.30 -19.30 -17.13
CA VAL A 59 -26.62 -18.63 -18.41
C VAL A 59 -27.50 -17.39 -18.19
N ASP A 60 -27.48 -16.81 -16.99
CA ASP A 60 -28.32 -15.65 -16.69
C ASP A 60 -27.89 -14.42 -17.53
N ARG A 61 -28.81 -14.01 -18.41
CA ARG A 61 -28.61 -12.91 -19.37
C ARG A 61 -28.85 -11.53 -18.74
N ALA A 62 -29.37 -11.45 -17.52
CA ALA A 62 -29.72 -10.20 -16.86
C ALA A 62 -28.51 -9.35 -16.43
N LEU A 63 -27.32 -9.96 -16.32
CA LEU A 63 -26.10 -9.28 -15.85
C LEU A 63 -25.23 -8.66 -16.95
N GLY A 64 -25.58 -8.80 -18.23
CA GLY A 64 -24.78 -8.29 -19.35
C GLY A 64 -23.33 -8.81 -19.32
N THR A 65 -22.36 -7.94 -19.64
CA THR A 65 -20.90 -8.25 -19.67
C THR A 65 -20.31 -8.79 -18.36
N VAL A 66 -21.04 -8.71 -17.22
CA VAL A 66 -20.60 -9.25 -15.92
C VAL A 66 -20.77 -10.77 -15.87
N GLY A 67 -21.78 -11.33 -16.55
CA GLY A 67 -21.98 -12.78 -16.67
C GLY A 67 -20.88 -13.48 -17.48
N GLU A 68 -20.14 -12.75 -18.32
CA GLU A 68 -19.04 -13.27 -19.14
C GLU A 68 -17.78 -13.64 -18.32
N ILE A 69 -17.66 -13.10 -17.11
CA ILE A 69 -16.46 -13.22 -16.24
C ILE A 69 -16.77 -14.01 -14.96
N ALA A 70 -18.06 -14.25 -14.67
CA ALA A 70 -18.49 -14.83 -13.41
C ALA A 70 -17.79 -16.15 -13.10
N ASN A 71 -17.29 -16.26 -11.88
CA ASN A 71 -16.53 -17.40 -11.40
C ASN A 71 -17.38 -18.67 -11.31
N ASN A 72 -16.76 -19.85 -11.44
CA ASN A 72 -17.39 -21.12 -11.03
C ASN A 72 -17.84 -21.10 -9.56
N ILE A 73 -17.19 -20.25 -8.74
CA ILE A 73 -17.57 -20.01 -7.34
C ILE A 73 -18.95 -19.34 -7.21
N ASN A 74 -19.41 -18.65 -8.25
CA ASN A 74 -20.73 -18.01 -8.28
C ASN A 74 -21.85 -19.00 -8.62
N LEU A 75 -21.52 -20.20 -9.10
CA LEU A 75 -22.47 -21.29 -9.33
C LEU A 75 -22.63 -22.20 -8.10
N LEU A 76 -21.92 -21.88 -7.01
CA LEU A 76 -22.01 -22.59 -5.73
C LEU A 76 -23.26 -22.07 -4.98
N ASN A 77 -24.43 -22.56 -5.37
CA ASN A 77 -25.66 -22.48 -4.57
C ASN A 77 -25.66 -23.57 -3.46
N ASP A 78 -26.74 -23.64 -2.67
CA ASP A 78 -26.96 -24.54 -1.51
C ASP A 78 -26.52 -26.01 -1.70
N ASP A 79 -26.45 -26.49 -2.94
CA ASP A 79 -26.03 -27.85 -3.31
C ASP A 79 -24.53 -28.15 -3.03
N LEU A 80 -23.71 -27.12 -2.72
CA LEU A 80 -22.28 -27.28 -2.39
C LEU A 80 -21.95 -27.19 -0.89
N LEU A 81 -22.96 -27.27 -0.03
CA LEU A 81 -22.76 -27.66 1.37
C LEU A 81 -22.29 -29.12 1.51
N ASP A 82 -22.02 -29.81 0.39
CA ASP A 82 -21.20 -31.00 0.36
C ASP A 82 -19.72 -30.63 0.50
N SER A 83 -19.17 -30.96 1.68
CA SER A 83 -17.82 -30.63 2.12
C SER A 83 -16.72 -31.03 1.12
N GLU A 84 -16.95 -32.03 0.28
CA GLU A 84 -15.93 -32.54 -0.63
C GLU A 84 -15.82 -31.77 -1.95
N LEU A 85 -16.92 -31.22 -2.48
CA LEU A 85 -16.91 -30.58 -3.81
C LEU A 85 -16.04 -29.31 -3.84
N PHE A 86 -15.99 -28.54 -2.73
CA PHE A 86 -15.06 -27.42 -2.62
C PHE A 86 -13.59 -27.87 -2.63
N LEU A 87 -13.26 -28.90 -1.84
CA LEU A 87 -11.89 -29.43 -1.73
C LEU A 87 -11.41 -29.98 -3.07
N ASP A 88 -12.31 -30.60 -3.80
CA ASP A 88 -12.11 -31.12 -5.15
C ASP A 88 -11.81 -30.01 -6.18
N ILE A 89 -12.59 -28.93 -6.18
CA ILE A 89 -12.33 -27.74 -7.01
C ILE A 89 -10.99 -27.13 -6.64
N LEU A 90 -10.71 -26.99 -5.33
CA LEU A 90 -9.47 -26.43 -4.84
C LEU A 90 -8.26 -27.28 -5.23
N HIS A 91 -8.36 -28.60 -5.09
CA HIS A 91 -7.36 -29.56 -5.51
C HIS A 91 -7.10 -29.44 -7.01
N TRP A 92 -8.14 -29.47 -7.86
CA TRP A 92 -7.98 -29.34 -9.31
C TRP A 92 -7.29 -28.04 -9.70
N ARG A 93 -7.72 -26.91 -9.13
CA ARG A 93 -7.20 -25.57 -9.49
C ARG A 93 -5.79 -25.30 -8.97
N SER A 94 -5.37 -26.00 -7.91
CA SER A 94 -4.01 -25.88 -7.36
C SER A 94 -3.03 -26.89 -7.95
N SER A 95 -3.48 -28.07 -8.38
CA SER A 95 -2.61 -29.15 -8.89
C SER A 95 -2.49 -29.20 -10.41
N SER A 96 -3.51 -28.75 -11.15
CA SER A 96 -3.54 -28.82 -12.62
C SER A 96 -2.85 -27.62 -13.24
N SER A 97 -2.22 -27.80 -14.41
CA SER A 97 -1.60 -26.68 -15.13
C SER A 97 -2.67 -25.68 -15.61
N LEU A 98 -2.27 -24.44 -15.87
CA LEU A 98 -3.18 -23.45 -16.48
C LEU A 98 -3.73 -23.90 -17.84
N LEU A 99 -2.94 -24.69 -18.59
CA LEU A 99 -3.38 -25.30 -19.84
C LEU A 99 -4.45 -26.36 -19.62
N ASP A 100 -4.28 -27.20 -18.59
CA ASP A 100 -5.29 -28.21 -18.25
C ASP A 100 -6.58 -27.55 -17.78
N GLN A 101 -6.49 -26.48 -16.99
CA GLN A 101 -7.64 -25.69 -16.53
C GLN A 101 -8.36 -24.98 -17.67
N TYR A 102 -7.62 -24.57 -18.70
CA TYR A 102 -8.15 -23.97 -19.90
C TYR A 102 -8.91 -24.98 -20.76
N CYS A 103 -8.34 -26.17 -20.96
CA CYS A 103 -8.92 -27.23 -21.78
C CYS A 103 -10.06 -27.97 -21.07
N SER A 104 -9.95 -28.15 -19.75
CA SER A 104 -10.78 -29.04 -18.95
C SER A 104 -11.10 -28.45 -17.57
N GLY A 105 -12.32 -28.66 -17.11
CA GLY A 105 -12.77 -28.35 -15.76
C GLY A 105 -12.63 -29.54 -14.81
N PHE A 106 -12.84 -29.27 -13.53
CA PHE A 106 -12.97 -30.31 -12.51
C PHE A 106 -14.11 -31.28 -12.85
N ALA A 107 -13.96 -32.58 -12.51
CA ALA A 107 -14.95 -33.64 -12.71
C ALA A 107 -15.58 -33.72 -14.12
N GLY A 108 -14.81 -33.41 -15.17
CA GLY A 108 -15.29 -33.46 -16.55
C GLY A 108 -16.15 -32.27 -16.96
N CYS A 109 -16.20 -31.21 -16.15
CA CYS A 109 -16.78 -29.93 -16.56
C CYS A 109 -15.97 -29.27 -17.69
N SER A 110 -16.58 -28.29 -18.35
CA SER A 110 -15.91 -27.46 -19.36
C SER A 110 -14.75 -26.65 -18.74
N GLY A 111 -13.64 -26.56 -19.47
CA GLY A 111 -12.49 -25.73 -19.11
C GLY A 111 -12.77 -24.24 -19.29
N ASP A 112 -11.84 -23.39 -18.84
CA ASP A 112 -12.03 -21.93 -18.90
C ASP A 112 -12.18 -21.41 -20.34
N GLY A 113 -11.49 -22.03 -21.30
CA GLY A 113 -11.57 -21.65 -22.70
C GLY A 113 -12.94 -21.96 -23.31
N ASP A 114 -13.36 -23.22 -23.21
CA ASP A 114 -14.64 -23.68 -23.77
C ASP A 114 -15.85 -23.00 -23.08
N HIS A 115 -15.78 -22.80 -21.77
CA HIS A 115 -16.82 -22.08 -21.03
C HIS A 115 -16.97 -20.64 -21.52
N THR A 116 -15.88 -19.87 -21.59
CA THR A 116 -15.93 -18.47 -22.02
C THR A 116 -16.35 -18.35 -23.48
N VAL A 117 -15.86 -19.22 -24.37
CA VAL A 117 -16.26 -19.22 -25.79
C VAL A 117 -17.75 -19.54 -25.93
N THR A 118 -18.25 -20.57 -25.24
CA THR A 118 -19.67 -20.95 -25.26
C THR A 118 -20.55 -19.80 -24.76
N MET A 119 -20.14 -19.13 -23.69
CA MET A 119 -20.85 -17.96 -23.17
C MET A 119 -20.89 -16.82 -24.19
N LEU A 120 -19.75 -16.46 -24.80
CA LEU A 120 -19.67 -15.38 -25.79
C LEU A 120 -20.52 -15.67 -27.04
N LEU A 121 -20.55 -16.92 -27.50
CA LEU A 121 -21.42 -17.35 -28.60
C LEU A 121 -22.90 -17.20 -28.24
N SER A 122 -23.28 -17.50 -26.99
CA SER A 122 -24.67 -17.36 -26.52
C SER A 122 -25.17 -15.90 -26.47
N TYR A 123 -24.24 -14.94 -26.36
CA TYR A 123 -24.51 -13.49 -26.40
C TYR A 123 -24.46 -12.89 -27.82
N GLY A 124 -24.26 -13.72 -28.86
CA GLY A 124 -24.26 -13.26 -30.25
C GLY A 124 -23.03 -12.43 -30.64
N MET A 125 -21.94 -12.50 -29.85
CA MET A 125 -20.69 -11.85 -30.22
C MET A 125 -20.09 -12.54 -31.46
N THR A 126 -20.17 -11.87 -32.61
CA THR A 126 -19.57 -12.32 -33.87
C THR A 126 -18.62 -11.24 -34.40
N GLY A 127 -17.42 -11.64 -34.83
CA GLY A 127 -16.49 -10.75 -35.55
C GLY A 127 -15.41 -10.05 -34.72
N CYS A 128 -14.62 -10.78 -33.92
CA CYS A 128 -13.43 -10.22 -33.29
C CYS A 128 -12.29 -10.02 -34.30
N SER A 129 -11.62 -8.87 -34.24
CA SER A 129 -10.42 -8.62 -35.04
C SER A 129 -9.28 -9.54 -34.63
N LEU A 130 -8.61 -10.15 -35.61
CA LEU A 130 -7.40 -10.96 -35.43
C LEU A 130 -6.11 -10.11 -35.42
N HIS A 131 -6.22 -8.77 -35.29
CA HIS A 131 -5.03 -7.90 -35.27
C HIS A 131 -4.05 -8.24 -34.14
N PHE A 132 -4.60 -8.65 -33.01
CA PHE A 132 -3.89 -9.14 -31.85
C PHE A 132 -4.51 -10.45 -31.38
N VAL A 133 -3.67 -11.40 -31.01
CA VAL A 133 -4.10 -12.67 -30.44
C VAL A 133 -3.38 -12.94 -29.14
N THR A 134 -4.08 -13.55 -28.19
CA THR A 134 -3.58 -14.01 -26.91
C THR A 134 -3.26 -15.50 -26.99
N MET A 135 -2.09 -15.90 -26.48
CA MET A 135 -1.60 -17.27 -26.52
C MET A 135 -1.89 -18.06 -25.24
N PHE A 136 -2.31 -19.32 -25.41
CA PHE A 136 -2.63 -20.28 -24.36
C PHE A 136 -1.92 -21.62 -24.61
N THR A 137 -0.60 -21.59 -24.83
CA THR A 137 0.19 -22.75 -25.29
C THR A 137 1.04 -23.40 -24.21
N ASN A 138 1.65 -22.61 -23.34
CA ASN A 138 2.54 -23.09 -22.29
C ASN A 138 2.62 -22.07 -21.15
N VAL A 139 3.25 -22.46 -20.04
CA VAL A 139 3.38 -21.62 -18.85
C VAL A 139 4.23 -20.37 -19.12
N SER A 140 5.24 -20.40 -19.98
CA SER A 140 6.07 -19.20 -20.21
C SER A 140 5.37 -18.13 -21.05
N SER A 141 4.49 -18.52 -21.96
CA SER A 141 3.76 -17.62 -22.86
C SER A 141 2.27 -17.48 -22.53
N TRP A 142 1.86 -17.90 -21.32
CA TRP A 142 0.46 -17.89 -20.92
C TRP A 142 -0.10 -16.46 -20.86
N GLY A 143 -1.09 -16.18 -21.69
CA GLY A 143 -1.72 -14.86 -21.76
C GLY A 143 -0.88 -13.79 -22.46
N GLU A 144 0.22 -14.15 -23.14
CA GLU A 144 0.98 -13.22 -23.95
C GLU A 144 0.19 -12.79 -25.19
N THR A 145 0.24 -11.50 -25.50
CA THR A 145 -0.44 -10.94 -26.67
C THR A 145 0.57 -10.66 -27.79
N ILE A 146 0.32 -11.21 -28.97
CA ILE A 146 1.13 -11.00 -30.17
C ILE A 146 0.35 -10.23 -31.23
N GLN A 147 1.05 -9.34 -31.95
CA GLN A 147 0.47 -8.62 -33.08
C GLN A 147 0.63 -9.44 -34.36
N VAL A 148 -0.48 -9.72 -35.05
CA VAL A 148 -0.50 -10.61 -36.21
C VAL A 148 -0.18 -9.87 -37.52
N PHE A 149 -0.47 -8.57 -37.63
CA PHE A 149 -0.47 -7.86 -38.93
C PHE A 149 0.82 -7.14 -39.33
N ASN A 150 1.88 -7.23 -38.51
CA ASN A 150 3.17 -6.59 -38.77
C ASN A 150 4.27 -7.56 -39.24
N CYS A 151 3.91 -8.79 -39.60
CA CYS A 151 4.83 -9.79 -40.12
C CYS A 151 5.00 -9.65 -41.64
N VAL A 152 6.25 -9.75 -42.12
CA VAL A 152 6.65 -9.54 -43.52
C VAL A 152 6.06 -10.61 -44.48
N ASP A 153 5.54 -11.72 -43.94
CA ASP A 153 4.99 -12.83 -44.73
C ASP A 153 3.62 -13.31 -44.18
N LYS A 154 2.55 -12.66 -44.67
CA LYS A 154 1.16 -12.91 -44.27
C LYS A 154 0.70 -14.35 -44.52
N LYS A 155 1.29 -15.05 -45.50
CA LYS A 155 0.89 -16.43 -45.86
C LYS A 155 1.46 -17.43 -44.86
N LYS A 156 2.76 -17.31 -44.56
CA LYS A 156 3.45 -18.17 -43.59
C LYS A 156 2.91 -18.01 -42.16
N LEU A 157 2.57 -16.78 -41.75
CA LEU A 157 1.96 -16.56 -40.44
C LEU A 157 0.52 -17.09 -40.38
N ARG A 158 -0.27 -16.93 -41.46
CA ARG A 158 -1.61 -17.54 -41.55
C ARG A 158 -1.51 -19.04 -41.37
N ASP A 159 -0.60 -19.71 -42.07
CA ASP A 159 -0.42 -21.16 -41.94
C ASP A 159 0.09 -21.56 -40.54
N THR A 160 0.87 -20.69 -39.87
CA THR A 160 1.39 -20.92 -38.51
C THR A 160 0.35 -20.69 -37.41
N ILE A 161 -0.59 -19.74 -37.59
CA ILE A 161 -1.60 -19.38 -36.59
C ILE A 161 -2.93 -20.13 -36.82
N VAL A 162 -3.28 -20.51 -38.06
CA VAL A 162 -4.54 -21.19 -38.36
C VAL A 162 -4.68 -22.51 -37.61
N GLY A 163 -3.63 -23.33 -37.55
CA GLY A 163 -3.64 -24.58 -36.78
C GLY A 163 -3.91 -24.33 -35.28
N PRO A 164 -3.08 -23.53 -34.58
CA PRO A 164 -3.31 -23.14 -33.19
C PRO A 164 -4.66 -22.46 -32.93
N LEU A 165 -5.16 -21.64 -33.86
CA LEU A 165 -6.45 -20.97 -33.73
C LEU A 165 -7.63 -21.95 -33.85
N LEU A 166 -7.55 -22.92 -34.77
CA LEU A 166 -8.51 -24.02 -34.87
C LEU A 166 -8.46 -24.96 -33.66
N ALA A 167 -7.28 -25.10 -33.06
CA ALA A 167 -7.07 -25.84 -31.82
C ALA A 167 -7.31 -24.98 -30.56
N PHE A 168 -7.81 -23.74 -30.71
CA PHE A 168 -8.08 -22.79 -29.63
C PHE A 168 -6.86 -22.42 -28.74
N TYR A 169 -5.63 -22.70 -29.13
CA TYR A 169 -4.43 -22.27 -28.40
C TYR A 169 -4.06 -20.79 -28.62
N CYS A 170 -4.70 -20.12 -29.58
CA CYS A 170 -4.52 -18.71 -29.88
C CYS A 170 -5.89 -18.09 -30.17
N LEU A 171 -6.27 -17.06 -29.42
CA LEU A 171 -7.59 -16.44 -29.54
C LEU A 171 -7.47 -14.93 -29.74
N PRO A 172 -8.44 -14.27 -30.42
CA PRO A 172 -8.52 -12.82 -30.46
C PRO A 172 -8.38 -12.23 -29.05
N THR A 173 -7.57 -11.18 -28.89
CA THR A 173 -7.27 -10.61 -27.57
C THR A 173 -8.50 -10.29 -26.71
N PRO A 174 -9.63 -9.76 -27.24
CA PRO A 174 -10.83 -9.56 -26.42
C PRO A 174 -11.38 -10.84 -25.79
N ILE A 175 -11.27 -11.98 -26.48
CA ILE A 175 -11.68 -13.30 -25.96
C ILE A 175 -10.64 -13.79 -24.95
N GLY A 176 -9.35 -13.67 -25.30
CA GLY A 176 -8.26 -14.04 -24.40
C GLY A 176 -8.29 -13.28 -23.06
N ASP A 177 -8.60 -11.98 -23.10
CA ASP A 177 -8.71 -11.12 -21.92
C ASP A 177 -9.84 -11.56 -20.97
N ARG A 178 -10.94 -12.10 -21.51
CA ARG A 178 -12.05 -12.64 -20.72
C ARG A 178 -11.68 -13.96 -20.05
N ILE A 179 -10.98 -14.83 -20.77
CA ILE A 179 -10.48 -16.10 -20.24
C ILE A 179 -9.49 -15.83 -19.10
N LEU A 180 -8.55 -14.91 -19.32
CA LEU A 180 -7.60 -14.50 -18.28
C LEU A 180 -8.28 -13.83 -17.08
N ALA A 181 -9.31 -13.01 -17.30
CA ALA A 181 -10.07 -12.40 -16.21
C ALA A 181 -10.81 -13.44 -15.36
N ARG A 182 -11.43 -14.44 -16.00
CA ARG A 182 -12.08 -15.55 -15.32
C ARG A 182 -11.08 -16.39 -14.50
N GLN A 183 -9.94 -16.75 -15.09
CA GLN A 183 -8.88 -17.47 -14.38
C GLN A 183 -8.37 -16.68 -13.18
N PHE A 184 -8.13 -15.38 -13.38
CA PHE A 184 -7.69 -14.47 -12.33
C PHE A 184 -8.69 -14.44 -11.16
N ASN A 185 -9.95 -14.12 -11.44
CA ASN A 185 -10.99 -13.96 -10.42
C ASN A 185 -11.18 -15.26 -9.64
N LEU A 186 -11.18 -16.41 -10.31
CA LEU A 186 -11.38 -17.70 -9.66
C LEU A 186 -10.22 -18.08 -8.74
N LEU A 187 -8.97 -17.90 -9.20
CA LEU A 187 -7.78 -18.19 -8.40
C LEU A 187 -7.71 -17.27 -7.18
N GLN A 188 -8.06 -15.99 -7.35
CA GLN A 188 -8.09 -15.00 -6.27
C GLN A 188 -9.15 -15.35 -5.22
N SER A 189 -10.37 -15.70 -5.63
CA SER A 189 -11.43 -16.16 -4.73
C SER A 189 -11.02 -17.41 -3.95
N LEU A 190 -10.38 -18.39 -4.58
CA LEU A 190 -9.88 -19.58 -3.88
C LEU A 190 -8.80 -19.24 -2.84
N MET A 191 -7.89 -18.32 -3.16
CA MET A 191 -6.89 -17.86 -2.21
C MET A 191 -7.53 -17.21 -0.97
N PHE A 192 -8.58 -16.39 -1.15
CA PHE A 192 -9.32 -15.82 -0.03
C PHE A 192 -10.01 -16.88 0.83
N ILE A 193 -10.62 -17.89 0.21
CA ILE A 193 -11.29 -18.97 0.95
C ILE A 193 -10.27 -19.77 1.76
N ILE A 194 -9.11 -20.12 1.20
CA ILE A 194 -8.02 -20.80 1.94
C ILE A 194 -7.60 -19.99 3.16
N ASP A 195 -7.40 -18.68 2.99
CA ASP A 195 -6.96 -17.80 4.09
C ASP A 195 -8.00 -17.77 5.23
N GLU A 196 -9.29 -17.85 4.87
CA GLU A 196 -10.38 -17.90 5.84
C GLU A 196 -10.45 -19.23 6.59
N ILE A 197 -10.29 -20.35 5.88
CA ILE A 197 -10.24 -21.71 6.46
C ILE A 197 -9.08 -21.81 7.44
N LEU A 198 -7.86 -21.47 7.00
CA LEU A 198 -6.66 -21.57 7.82
C LEU A 198 -6.77 -20.74 9.09
N ASN A 199 -7.45 -19.60 9.00
CA ASN A 199 -7.66 -18.79 10.18
C ASN A 199 -8.67 -19.39 11.16
N LEU A 200 -9.82 -19.90 10.70
CA LEU A 200 -10.77 -20.55 11.61
C LEU A 200 -10.08 -21.67 12.41
N GLY A 201 -9.20 -22.43 11.75
CA GLY A 201 -8.37 -23.43 12.43
C GLY A 201 -7.36 -22.87 13.45
N SER A 202 -6.88 -21.64 13.27
CA SER A 202 -5.98 -20.96 14.21
C SER A 202 -6.70 -20.40 15.45
N GLN A 203 -7.96 -19.95 15.29
CA GLN A 203 -8.78 -19.41 16.38
C GLN A 203 -9.29 -20.49 17.34
N ILE A 204 -9.41 -21.73 16.86
CA ILE A 204 -9.76 -22.90 17.69
C ILE A 204 -8.66 -23.22 18.74
N LYS A 205 -7.48 -22.58 18.67
CA LYS A 205 -6.29 -22.94 19.50
C LYS A 205 -5.77 -21.89 20.48
N LEU A 206 -6.38 -20.71 20.65
CA LEU A 206 -5.84 -19.67 21.56
C LEU A 206 -6.93 -19.01 22.44
N PRO A 207 -6.75 -18.97 23.78
CA PRO A 207 -7.51 -18.07 24.66
C PRO A 207 -6.98 -16.63 24.51
N ASP A 208 -7.89 -15.69 24.30
CA ASP A 208 -7.60 -14.25 24.28
C ASP A 208 -7.15 -13.76 25.66
N SER A 209 -5.99 -13.08 25.71
CA SER A 209 -5.76 -11.97 26.63
C SER A 209 -4.44 -11.26 26.34
N ARG A 210 -4.49 -9.94 26.15
CA ARG A 210 -3.30 -9.06 26.27
C ARG A 210 -3.67 -7.79 27.03
N PRO A 211 -2.94 -7.40 28.09
CA PRO A 211 -3.21 -6.18 28.84
C PRO A 211 -2.48 -4.95 28.26
N GLN A 212 -3.20 -3.83 28.21
CA GLN A 212 -2.69 -2.49 27.97
C GLN A 212 -1.92 -1.98 29.20
N ASN A 213 -0.68 -1.53 29.02
CA ASN A 213 0.02 -0.73 30.01
C ASN A 213 0.19 0.71 29.53
N SER A 214 -0.19 1.64 30.40
CA SER A 214 -0.12 3.08 30.21
C SER A 214 1.13 3.64 30.91
N GLN A 215 1.89 4.49 30.22
CA GLN A 215 3.05 5.16 30.79
C GLN A 215 2.82 6.69 30.75
N LYS A 216 2.99 7.33 31.92
CA LYS A 216 2.66 8.74 32.19
C LYS A 216 3.72 9.70 31.65
N SER A 217 3.27 10.86 31.19
CA SER A 217 4.08 11.98 30.69
C SER A 217 4.78 12.79 31.78
N SER A 218 5.97 13.33 31.48
CA SER A 218 6.65 14.38 32.27
C SER A 218 6.66 15.72 31.52
N THR A 219 6.57 16.80 32.28
CA THR A 219 6.27 18.18 31.85
C THR A 219 7.46 18.98 31.29
N ARG A 220 7.15 19.91 30.39
CA ARG A 220 8.03 20.86 29.69
C ARG A 220 8.70 21.83 30.66
N LYS A 221 10.04 21.94 30.61
CA LYS A 221 10.82 23.11 31.05
C LYS A 221 11.69 23.57 29.89
N THR A 222 11.80 24.89 29.73
CA THR A 222 12.74 25.58 28.83
C THR A 222 14.15 25.06 29.08
N LEU A 223 14.79 24.52 28.03
CA LEU A 223 16.07 23.82 28.15
C LEU A 223 17.19 24.85 28.39
N PRO A 224 17.89 24.81 29.55
CA PRO A 224 19.19 25.44 29.69
C PRO A 224 20.19 24.75 28.75
N LYS A 225 21.40 25.29 28.60
CA LYS A 225 22.46 24.70 27.78
C LYS A 225 22.66 23.23 28.18
N LEU A 226 22.29 22.29 27.29
CA LEU A 226 22.28 20.87 27.64
C LEU A 226 23.69 20.35 27.84
N ASP A 227 23.88 19.59 28.90
CA ASP A 227 25.09 18.81 29.10
C ASP A 227 25.08 17.57 28.18
N LEU A 228 26.27 17.14 27.75
CA LEU A 228 26.46 15.93 26.93
C LEU A 228 25.90 14.69 27.64
N THR A 229 25.95 14.67 28.97
CA THR A 229 25.35 13.62 29.80
C THR A 229 23.85 13.45 29.56
N GLU A 230 23.09 14.54 29.40
CA GLU A 230 21.65 14.46 29.12
C GLU A 230 21.37 13.91 27.71
N VAL A 231 22.23 14.25 26.74
CA VAL A 231 22.15 13.72 25.38
C VAL A 231 22.48 12.22 25.38
N LEU A 232 23.44 11.79 26.19
CA LEU A 232 23.79 10.38 26.34
C LEU A 232 22.61 9.57 26.91
N VAL A 233 21.96 10.05 27.97
CA VAL A 233 20.75 9.42 28.52
C VAL A 233 19.65 9.34 27.44
N SER A 234 19.45 10.41 26.66
CA SER A 234 18.47 10.40 25.57
C SER A 234 18.82 9.39 24.48
N SER A 235 20.11 9.20 24.15
CA SER A 235 20.56 8.22 23.16
C SER A 235 20.35 6.77 23.64
N SER A 236 20.63 6.48 24.91
CA SER A 236 20.38 5.17 25.52
C SER A 236 18.89 4.84 25.53
N GLN A 237 18.01 5.79 25.86
CA GLN A 237 16.56 5.59 25.77
C GLN A 237 16.05 5.34 24.35
N LEU A 238 16.71 5.89 23.33
CA LEU A 238 16.38 5.66 21.93
C LEU A 238 16.85 4.28 21.48
N GLN A 239 18.09 3.92 21.84
CA GLN A 239 18.65 2.59 21.65
C GLN A 239 17.77 1.50 22.27
N ASP A 240 17.41 1.63 23.56
CA ASP A 240 16.58 0.65 24.27
C ASP A 240 15.21 0.50 23.61
N ALA A 241 14.61 1.61 23.14
CA ALA A 241 13.31 1.57 22.49
C ALA A 241 13.33 0.85 21.14
N ASP A 242 14.36 1.09 20.31
CA ASP A 242 14.47 0.43 19.01
C ASP A 242 14.94 -1.03 19.14
N GLN A 243 15.77 -1.35 20.15
CA GLN A 243 16.09 -2.73 20.50
C GLN A 243 14.85 -3.49 20.98
N GLN A 244 14.04 -2.88 21.86
CA GLN A 244 12.78 -3.48 22.31
C GLN A 244 11.81 -3.71 21.14
N CYS A 245 11.75 -2.80 20.17
CA CYS A 245 10.95 -2.97 18.96
C CYS A 245 11.43 -4.19 18.14
N LEU A 246 12.75 -4.32 17.96
CA LEU A 246 13.35 -5.47 17.28
C LEU A 246 13.06 -6.79 18.01
N ASP A 247 13.22 -6.82 19.34
CA ASP A 247 12.94 -8.00 20.16
C ASP A 247 11.46 -8.40 20.07
N GLN A 248 10.54 -7.43 20.04
CA GLN A 248 9.11 -7.70 19.84
C GLN A 248 8.82 -8.32 18.48
N LEU A 249 9.49 -7.86 17.41
CA LEU A 249 9.33 -8.44 16.08
C LEU A 249 9.84 -9.90 16.03
N TYR A 250 10.89 -10.24 16.79
CA TYR A 250 11.39 -11.61 16.86
C TYR A 250 10.58 -12.53 17.75
N THR A 251 9.96 -12.00 18.81
CA THR A 251 9.30 -12.82 19.84
C THR A 251 7.78 -12.90 19.69
N ASP A 252 7.15 -11.92 19.03
CA ASP A 252 5.69 -11.87 18.83
C ASP A 252 5.33 -11.92 17.34
N PRO A 253 4.92 -13.10 16.83
CA PRO A 253 4.49 -13.26 15.45
C PRO A 253 3.37 -12.31 15.03
N SER A 254 2.48 -11.93 15.96
CA SER A 254 1.37 -11.01 15.66
C SER A 254 1.86 -9.59 15.43
N CYS A 255 2.87 -9.15 16.18
CA CYS A 255 3.53 -7.87 15.99
C CYS A 255 4.20 -7.83 14.61
N LEU A 256 4.97 -8.88 14.27
CA LEU A 256 5.64 -9.01 12.98
C LEU A 256 4.66 -9.03 11.81
N ALA A 257 3.57 -9.79 11.92
CA ALA A 257 2.54 -9.83 10.89
C ALA A 257 1.84 -8.48 10.71
N SER A 258 1.52 -7.78 11.81
CA SER A 258 0.93 -6.43 11.76
C SER A 258 1.87 -5.43 11.11
N ALA A 259 3.15 -5.42 11.49
CA ALA A 259 4.15 -4.52 10.91
C ALA A 259 4.36 -4.81 9.42
N THR A 260 4.40 -6.10 9.05
CA THR A 260 4.48 -6.56 7.65
C THR A 260 3.27 -6.09 6.85
N ALA A 261 2.07 -6.17 7.43
CA ALA A 261 0.84 -5.65 6.82
C ALA A 261 0.90 -4.15 6.59
N ASP A 262 1.24 -3.39 7.62
CA ASP A 262 1.38 -1.94 7.51
C ASP A 262 2.43 -1.57 6.45
N ARG A 263 3.52 -2.34 6.34
CA ARG A 263 4.54 -2.15 5.30
C ARG A 263 4.00 -2.46 3.90
N PHE A 264 3.30 -3.57 3.75
CA PHE A 264 2.70 -4.01 2.49
C PHE A 264 1.66 -3.02 1.97
N PHE A 265 0.72 -2.60 2.81
CA PHE A 265 -0.32 -1.63 2.46
C PHE A 265 0.17 -0.17 2.42
N THR A 266 1.47 0.06 2.60
CA THR A 266 2.09 1.36 2.36
C THR A 266 3.10 1.34 1.21
N ASN A 267 3.06 0.29 0.38
CA ASN A 267 3.96 0.16 -0.76
C ASN A 267 3.78 1.35 -1.74
N PRO A 268 4.87 1.97 -2.23
CA PRO A 268 4.76 3.05 -3.23
C PRO A 268 4.01 2.67 -4.52
N LEU A 269 3.91 1.37 -4.87
CA LEU A 269 3.20 0.87 -6.05
C LEU A 269 1.69 1.18 -6.04
N ILE A 270 1.07 1.22 -4.86
CA ILE A 270 -0.37 1.48 -4.72
C ILE A 270 -0.69 2.98 -4.68
N VAL A 271 0.32 3.86 -4.68
CA VAL A 271 0.11 5.31 -4.84
C VAL A 271 -0.40 5.57 -6.27
N PRO A 272 -1.51 6.31 -6.42
CA PRO A 272 -2.06 6.60 -7.74
C PRO A 272 -1.07 7.44 -8.57
N ASP A 273 -1.01 7.18 -9.87
CA ASP A 273 -0.31 8.07 -10.80
C ASP A 273 -1.15 9.30 -11.14
N HIS A 274 -0.64 10.16 -12.02
CA HIS A 274 -1.33 11.38 -12.49
C HIS A 274 -2.67 11.10 -13.19
N GLN A 275 -2.94 9.86 -13.60
CA GLN A 275 -4.21 9.42 -14.21
C GLN A 275 -5.11 8.71 -13.18
N GLY A 276 -4.75 8.71 -11.90
CA GLY A 276 -5.47 8.00 -10.85
C GLY A 276 -5.22 6.49 -10.84
N ARG A 277 -4.35 5.97 -11.72
CA ARG A 277 -4.11 4.54 -11.84
C ARG A 277 -3.18 4.07 -10.74
N ARG A 278 -3.66 3.10 -9.97
CA ARG A 278 -2.85 2.30 -9.05
C ARG A 278 -2.34 1.08 -9.80
N LEU A 279 -1.19 0.54 -9.40
CA LEU A 279 -0.76 -0.75 -9.96
C LEU A 279 -1.59 -1.86 -9.30
N PRO A 280 -2.21 -2.75 -10.08
CA PRO A 280 -3.04 -3.83 -9.54
C PRO A 280 -2.16 -4.85 -8.81
N ASP A 281 -2.75 -5.42 -7.75
CA ASP A 281 -2.32 -6.58 -6.96
C ASP A 281 -0.85 -6.65 -6.54
N LEU A 282 -0.63 -6.32 -5.27
CA LEU A 282 0.55 -6.74 -4.56
C LEU A 282 0.45 -8.27 -4.33
N GLY A 283 1.01 -9.07 -5.24
CA GLY A 283 1.16 -10.52 -5.04
C GLY A 283 2.03 -10.89 -3.82
N ILE A 284 2.11 -12.18 -3.50
CA ILE A 284 2.86 -12.70 -2.33
C ILE A 284 4.31 -12.22 -2.32
N LYS A 285 4.96 -12.06 -3.49
CA LYS A 285 6.32 -11.52 -3.58
C LYS A 285 6.48 -10.17 -2.87
N TYR A 286 5.50 -9.28 -2.97
CA TYR A 286 5.54 -7.98 -2.29
C TYR A 286 5.28 -8.10 -0.80
N LEU A 287 4.56 -9.14 -0.37
CA LEU A 287 4.38 -9.47 1.04
C LEU A 287 5.68 -9.98 1.64
N SER A 288 6.39 -10.89 0.96
CA SER A 288 7.71 -11.38 1.35
C SER A 288 8.75 -10.24 1.39
N MET A 289 8.74 -9.34 0.38
CA MET A 289 9.55 -8.13 0.39
C MET A 289 9.19 -7.20 1.57
N SER A 290 7.91 -7.06 1.89
CA SER A 290 7.47 -6.21 3.01
C SER A 290 7.90 -6.79 4.36
N PHE A 291 7.84 -8.10 4.51
CA PHE A 291 8.35 -8.81 5.69
C PHE A 291 9.85 -8.58 5.86
N PHE A 292 10.62 -8.77 4.78
CA PHE A 292 12.05 -8.52 4.78
C PHE A 292 12.36 -7.06 5.13
N GLU A 293 11.66 -6.11 4.51
CA GLU A 293 11.81 -4.68 4.78
C GLU A 293 11.54 -4.33 6.25
N VAL A 294 10.55 -4.94 6.90
CA VAL A 294 10.24 -4.67 8.31
C VAL A 294 11.39 -5.08 9.22
N LEU A 295 11.89 -6.31 9.06
CA LEU A 295 12.99 -6.82 9.87
C LEU A 295 14.28 -6.05 9.60
N HIS A 296 14.61 -5.85 8.33
CA HIS A 296 15.81 -5.11 7.93
C HIS A 296 15.78 -3.68 8.47
N GLU A 297 14.65 -2.99 8.40
CA GLU A 297 14.51 -1.62 8.90
C GLU A 297 14.62 -1.55 10.44
N ALA A 298 14.08 -2.54 11.16
CA ALA A 298 14.21 -2.62 12.61
C ALA A 298 15.65 -2.88 13.06
N VAL A 299 16.34 -3.84 12.43
CA VAL A 299 17.76 -4.13 12.67
C VAL A 299 18.60 -2.89 12.40
N ARG A 300 18.34 -2.21 11.28
CA ARG A 300 19.05 -0.98 10.92
C ARG A 300 18.85 0.11 11.98
N ALA A 301 17.62 0.34 12.42
CA ALA A 301 17.31 1.36 13.43
C ALA A 301 18.07 1.08 14.75
N ALA A 302 17.98 -0.15 15.27
CA ALA A 302 18.68 -0.55 16.48
C ALA A 302 20.21 -0.36 16.35
N THR A 303 20.78 -0.79 15.21
CA THR A 303 22.22 -0.66 14.93
C THR A 303 22.68 0.80 14.86
N VAL A 304 21.89 1.68 14.24
CA VAL A 304 22.22 3.11 14.14
C VAL A 304 22.20 3.78 15.51
N TRP A 305 21.20 3.50 16.34
CA TRP A 305 21.12 4.10 17.67
C TRP A 305 22.16 3.58 18.64
N ASP A 306 22.49 2.28 18.58
CA ASP A 306 23.64 1.72 19.31
C ASP A 306 24.94 2.42 18.89
N SER A 307 25.16 2.61 17.57
CA SER A 307 26.34 3.32 17.06
C SER A 307 26.39 4.78 17.53
N ILE A 308 25.26 5.50 17.50
CA ILE A 308 25.15 6.87 18.02
C ILE A 308 25.49 6.92 19.51
N HIS A 309 24.96 5.97 20.29
CA HIS A 309 25.21 5.89 21.72
C HIS A 309 26.69 5.63 22.02
N GLN A 310 27.32 4.66 21.33
CA GLN A 310 28.75 4.36 21.49
C GLN A 310 29.64 5.54 21.12
N LEU A 311 29.33 6.26 20.03
CA LEU A 311 30.04 7.49 19.65
C LEU A 311 29.93 8.57 20.72
N LEU A 312 28.77 8.72 21.34
CA LEU A 312 28.56 9.68 22.43
C LEU A 312 29.31 9.28 23.71
N THR A 313 29.32 7.99 24.06
CA THR A 313 30.10 7.47 25.20
C THR A 313 31.58 7.75 25.01
N MET A 314 32.12 7.48 23.81
CA MET A 314 33.50 7.83 23.48
C MET A 314 33.75 9.34 23.55
N LEU A 315 32.80 10.17 23.13
CA LEU A 315 32.94 11.64 23.20
C LEU A 315 32.90 12.23 24.62
N GLN A 316 32.32 11.49 25.58
CA GLN A 316 32.28 11.87 26.99
C GLN A 316 33.61 11.61 27.70
N ASP A 317 34.41 10.66 27.21
CA ASP A 317 35.72 10.37 27.75
C ASP A 317 36.67 11.59 27.60
N GLN A 318 37.16 12.09 28.73
CA GLN A 318 38.01 13.28 28.79
C GLN A 318 39.41 13.03 28.21
N GLU A 319 39.83 11.76 28.11
CA GLU A 319 41.12 11.37 27.52
C GLU A 319 41.07 11.26 25.99
N THR A 320 39.93 11.57 25.37
CA THR A 320 39.78 11.50 23.91
C THR A 320 40.66 12.53 23.20
N ASP A 321 41.64 12.04 22.43
CA ASP A 321 42.51 12.87 21.60
C ASP A 321 41.72 13.81 20.66
N LYS A 322 42.24 15.02 20.41
CA LYS A 322 41.57 16.06 19.60
C LYS A 322 41.24 15.61 18.17
N PHE A 323 42.13 14.84 17.55
CA PHE A 323 41.91 14.29 16.21
C PHE A 323 40.79 13.25 16.23
N LEU A 324 40.82 12.34 17.20
CA LEU A 324 39.77 11.33 17.38
C LEU A 324 38.42 12.02 17.67
N ARG A 325 38.39 13.03 18.53
CA ARG A 325 37.20 13.82 18.82
C ARG A 325 36.60 14.45 17.57
N ALA A 326 37.43 15.04 16.70
CA ALA A 326 36.95 15.61 15.43
C ALA A 326 36.36 14.56 14.50
N LEU A 327 36.96 13.36 14.45
CA LEU A 327 36.44 12.23 13.67
C LEU A 327 35.09 11.74 14.21
N LEU A 328 34.99 11.53 15.53
CA LEU A 328 33.76 11.11 16.21
C LEU A 328 32.61 12.10 15.97
N LEU A 329 32.87 13.40 16.10
CA LEU A 329 31.87 14.44 15.81
C LEU A 329 31.41 14.43 14.35
N GLN A 330 32.31 14.13 13.40
CA GLN A 330 31.95 14.03 11.99
C GLN A 330 31.12 12.79 11.68
N GLU A 331 31.46 11.62 12.22
CA GLU A 331 30.66 10.39 12.10
C GLU A 331 29.29 10.60 12.74
N LEU A 332 29.23 11.21 13.93
CA LEU A 332 27.97 11.48 14.63
C LEU A 332 27.06 12.44 13.85
N SER A 333 27.62 13.49 13.23
CA SER A 333 26.89 14.39 12.34
C SER A 333 26.32 13.63 11.13
N ASN A 334 27.11 12.74 10.53
CA ASN A 334 26.70 11.97 9.37
C ASN A 334 25.62 10.93 9.71
N LEU A 335 25.75 10.21 10.83
CA LEU A 335 24.75 9.27 11.33
C LEU A 335 23.45 9.95 11.72
N SER A 336 23.53 11.07 12.44
CA SER A 336 22.36 11.88 12.80
C SER A 336 21.58 12.32 11.57
N ARG A 337 22.29 12.76 10.51
CA ARG A 337 21.66 13.13 9.24
C ARG A 337 21.01 11.93 8.56
N TRP A 338 21.67 10.78 8.58
CA TRP A 338 21.18 9.57 7.96
C TRP A 338 19.91 9.05 8.65
N GLU A 339 19.88 9.06 9.97
CA GLU A 339 18.70 8.70 10.78
C GLU A 339 17.54 9.68 10.59
N TYR A 340 17.84 10.98 10.43
CA TYR A 340 16.83 11.96 10.05
C TYR A 340 16.23 11.66 8.67
N ASP A 341 17.06 11.38 7.66
CA ASP A 341 16.58 11.05 6.32
C ASP A 341 15.77 9.73 6.31
N ARG A 342 16.14 8.75 7.14
CA ARG A 342 15.41 7.49 7.34
C ARG A 342 14.03 7.71 7.97
N SER A 343 13.98 8.34 9.14
CA SER A 343 12.72 8.63 9.86
C SER A 343 11.75 9.48 9.03
N ARG A 344 12.27 10.44 8.25
CA ARG A 344 11.47 11.19 7.27
C ARG A 344 10.87 10.28 6.20
N SER A 345 11.65 9.36 5.66
CA SER A 345 11.20 8.46 4.60
C SER A 345 10.10 7.52 5.09
N LEU A 346 10.18 7.08 6.35
CA LEU A 346 9.10 6.34 7.02
C LEU A 346 7.83 7.17 7.18
N LEU A 347 7.94 8.42 7.65
CA LEU A 347 6.77 9.32 7.75
C LEU A 347 6.12 9.53 6.38
N ARG A 348 6.92 9.88 5.37
CA ARG A 348 6.45 10.10 4.01
C ARG A 348 5.69 8.89 3.47
N ARG A 349 6.22 7.68 3.70
CA ARG A 349 5.59 6.42 3.26
C ARG A 349 4.22 6.20 3.89
N GLN A 350 4.04 6.56 5.15
CA GLN A 350 2.73 6.44 5.82
C GLN A 350 1.75 7.51 5.32
N VAL A 351 2.22 8.76 5.20
CA VAL A 351 1.38 9.92 4.82
C VAL A 351 0.89 9.84 3.37
N GLN A 352 1.71 9.32 2.45
CA GLN A 352 1.43 9.36 1.01
C GLN A 352 0.22 8.55 0.54
N LEU A 353 -0.33 7.66 1.39
CA LEU A 353 -1.49 6.82 1.07
C LEU A 353 -2.72 7.13 1.92
N LYS A 354 -2.59 7.99 2.93
CA LYS A 354 -3.60 8.24 3.95
C LYS A 354 -3.81 9.74 4.11
N PHE A 355 -3.34 10.35 5.18
CA PHE A 355 -3.59 11.75 5.53
C PHE A 355 -3.18 12.73 4.42
N GLY A 356 -2.12 12.41 3.68
CA GLY A 356 -1.65 13.20 2.54
C GLY A 356 -1.96 12.61 1.18
N ALA A 357 -2.81 11.59 1.03
CA ALA A 357 -2.95 10.80 -0.20
C ALA A 357 -3.15 11.64 -1.48
N GLU A 358 -3.91 12.73 -1.39
CA GLU A 358 -4.20 13.60 -2.52
C GLU A 358 -2.96 14.39 -3.00
N TRP A 359 -2.00 14.61 -2.11
CA TRP A 359 -0.79 15.40 -2.30
C TRP A 359 0.39 14.59 -2.80
N PHE A 360 0.23 13.30 -3.05
CA PHE A 360 1.27 12.47 -3.65
C PHE A 360 0.80 11.86 -4.96
N GLN A 361 1.75 11.64 -5.86
CA GLN A 361 1.53 10.85 -7.07
C GLN A 361 2.76 10.04 -7.41
N ARG A 362 2.51 8.83 -7.90
CA ARG A 362 3.54 8.00 -8.50
C ARG A 362 3.88 8.52 -9.89
N VAL A 363 5.17 8.57 -10.20
CA VAL A 363 5.68 8.85 -11.55
C VAL A 363 5.74 7.53 -12.30
N PRO A 364 4.95 7.34 -13.38
CA PRO A 364 4.98 6.10 -14.15
C PRO A 364 6.38 5.80 -14.68
N ASN A 365 6.78 4.53 -14.63
CA ASN A 365 8.05 4.01 -15.16
C ASN A 365 9.32 4.67 -14.58
N ALA A 366 9.23 5.36 -13.45
CA ALA A 366 10.38 5.92 -12.75
C ALA A 366 10.59 5.21 -11.41
N SER A 367 11.84 4.92 -11.11
CA SER A 367 12.28 4.43 -9.80
C SER A 367 13.12 5.50 -9.09
N ASP A 368 13.17 5.44 -7.77
CA ASP A 368 14.12 6.20 -6.98
C ASP A 368 15.49 5.49 -6.86
N ALA A 369 16.39 6.05 -6.05
CA ALA A 369 17.73 5.51 -5.86
C ALA A 369 17.75 4.14 -5.15
N ALA A 370 16.68 3.76 -4.45
CA ALA A 370 16.52 2.47 -3.81
C ALA A 370 15.85 1.43 -4.72
N GLY A 371 15.52 1.82 -5.96
CA GLY A 371 14.83 0.97 -6.94
C GLY A 371 13.30 0.93 -6.76
N ASP A 372 12.76 1.59 -5.73
CA ASP A 372 11.33 1.65 -5.47
C ASP A 372 10.64 2.62 -6.45
N PRO A 373 9.32 2.47 -6.70
CA PRO A 373 8.58 3.39 -7.56
C PRO A 373 8.69 4.83 -7.07
N ARG A 374 9.04 5.73 -7.97
CA ARG A 374 9.23 7.14 -7.63
C ARG A 374 7.89 7.81 -7.34
N VAL A 375 7.73 8.33 -6.12
CA VAL A 375 6.57 9.12 -5.71
C VAL A 375 6.98 10.58 -5.48
N ILE A 376 6.23 11.51 -6.06
CA ILE A 376 6.43 12.96 -5.91
C ILE A 376 5.27 13.62 -5.18
N MET A 377 5.54 14.72 -4.49
CA MET A 377 4.52 15.56 -3.87
C MET A 377 3.94 16.53 -4.91
N LYS A 378 2.63 16.72 -4.91
CA LYS A 378 1.91 17.69 -5.76
C LYS A 378 1.83 19.04 -5.04
N GLY A 379 1.96 20.13 -5.78
CA GLY A 379 1.79 21.49 -5.25
C GLY A 379 2.85 21.92 -4.22
N ASP A 380 2.70 23.14 -3.70
CA ASP A 380 3.46 23.62 -2.55
C ASP A 380 2.62 23.47 -1.28
N PRO A 381 3.12 22.80 -0.22
CA PRO A 381 2.45 22.79 1.07
C PRO A 381 2.10 24.18 1.60
N GLY A 382 2.80 25.24 1.17
CA GLY A 382 2.49 26.64 1.52
C GLY A 382 1.03 27.05 1.26
N ASP A 383 0.39 26.48 0.24
CA ASP A 383 -1.00 26.80 -0.11
C ASP A 383 -2.00 26.36 0.98
N LEU A 384 -1.59 25.44 1.86
CA LEU A 384 -2.42 24.89 2.93
C LEU A 384 -2.31 25.65 4.25
N THR A 385 -1.43 26.65 4.38
CA THR A 385 -1.16 27.29 5.69
C THR A 385 -2.42 27.84 6.37
N CYS A 386 -3.40 28.31 5.59
CA CYS A 386 -4.67 28.82 6.12
C CYS A 386 -5.84 27.81 6.03
N VAL A 387 -5.77 26.85 5.09
CA VAL A 387 -6.87 25.92 4.80
C VAL A 387 -6.78 24.67 5.68
N ASP A 388 -5.59 24.07 5.75
CA ASP A 388 -5.31 22.91 6.59
C ASP A 388 -3.90 23.01 7.18
N PRO A 389 -3.73 23.77 8.29
CA PRO A 389 -2.43 23.97 8.91
C PRO A 389 -1.75 22.68 9.37
N MET A 390 -2.53 21.65 9.71
CA MET A 390 -1.98 20.36 10.14
C MET A 390 -1.39 19.60 8.95
N LEU A 391 -2.13 19.52 7.85
CA LEU A 391 -1.62 18.93 6.62
C LEU A 391 -0.42 19.70 6.08
N HIS A 392 -0.44 21.04 6.15
CA HIS A 392 0.72 21.88 5.84
C HIS A 392 1.99 21.42 6.58
N TYR A 393 1.95 21.32 7.91
CA TYR A 393 3.13 20.94 8.70
C TYR A 393 3.56 19.50 8.45
N VAL A 394 2.63 18.54 8.32
CA VAL A 394 2.97 17.14 8.03
C VAL A 394 3.61 17.01 6.65
N LEU A 395 3.11 17.72 5.63
CA LEU A 395 3.71 17.71 4.30
C LEU A 395 5.08 18.39 4.29
N ARG A 396 5.28 19.49 5.02
CA ARG A 396 6.62 20.11 5.20
C ARG A 396 7.62 19.10 5.76
N LEU A 397 7.23 18.30 6.75
CA LEU A 397 8.07 17.23 7.29
C LEU A 397 8.36 16.12 6.26
N CYS A 398 7.48 15.88 5.29
CA CYS A 398 7.69 14.88 4.23
C CYS A 398 8.58 15.37 3.07
N GLN A 399 8.93 16.66 3.01
CA GLN A 399 9.79 17.23 1.97
C GLN A 399 11.26 16.89 2.24
N PRO A 400 12.09 16.69 1.19
CA PRO A 400 13.52 16.48 1.34
C PRO A 400 14.19 17.78 1.83
N GLU A 401 14.14 18.03 3.13
CA GLU A 401 14.72 19.22 3.76
C GLU A 401 16.15 18.92 4.26
N PRO A 402 17.14 19.77 3.95
CA PRO A 402 18.53 19.55 4.35
C PRO A 402 18.81 19.85 5.82
N ASP A 403 17.84 20.39 6.57
CA ASP A 403 18.07 20.91 7.93
C ASP A 403 17.09 20.34 8.95
N ALA A 404 17.62 19.58 9.92
CA ALA A 404 16.85 19.05 11.04
C ALA A 404 16.32 20.16 11.96
N SER A 405 16.97 21.32 12.00
CA SER A 405 16.51 22.48 12.79
C SER A 405 15.19 23.04 12.25
N LYS A 406 15.04 23.12 10.92
CA LYS A 406 13.76 23.51 10.30
C LYS A 406 12.66 22.50 10.58
N ALA A 407 12.99 21.21 10.48
CA ALA A 407 12.06 20.14 10.87
C ALA A 407 11.64 20.27 12.34
N ALA A 408 12.55 20.67 13.24
CA ALA A 408 12.21 20.92 14.64
C ALA A 408 11.18 22.03 14.78
N GLY A 409 11.35 23.13 14.05
CA GLY A 409 10.37 24.22 14.00
C GLY A 409 9.00 23.77 13.49
N TRP A 410 8.94 22.91 12.48
CA TRP A 410 7.67 22.34 11.99
C TRP A 410 7.03 21.39 13.01
N THR A 411 7.83 20.54 13.68
CA THR A 411 7.31 19.68 14.75
C THR A 411 6.76 20.49 15.93
N GLU A 412 7.42 21.58 16.32
CA GLU A 412 6.94 22.46 17.41
C GLU A 412 5.60 23.13 17.05
N LYS A 413 5.48 23.65 15.82
CA LYS A 413 4.21 24.23 15.34
C LYS A 413 3.09 23.20 15.28
N LEU A 414 3.39 21.97 14.86
CA LEU A 414 2.42 20.88 14.83
C LEU A 414 1.97 20.47 16.24
N LEU A 415 2.91 20.41 17.19
CA LEU A 415 2.63 20.16 18.61
C LEU A 415 1.75 21.24 19.22
N ASP A 416 2.09 22.51 19.01
CA ASP A 416 1.33 23.63 19.54
C ASP A 416 -0.07 23.65 18.91
N LEU A 417 -0.21 23.37 17.60
CA LEU A 417 -1.50 23.25 16.93
C LEU A 417 -2.37 22.13 17.53
N ALA A 418 -1.78 20.94 17.77
CA ALA A 418 -2.48 19.80 18.36
C ALA A 418 -2.93 20.04 19.81
N ARG A 419 -2.15 20.82 20.58
CA ARG A 419 -2.51 21.23 21.95
C ARG A 419 -3.65 22.25 21.94
N SER A 420 -3.64 23.18 20.99
CA SER A 420 -4.69 24.19 20.86
C SER A 420 -6.01 23.64 20.33
N HIS A 421 -6.00 22.54 19.58
CA HIS A 421 -7.20 22.00 18.92
C HIS A 421 -7.33 20.48 19.11
N ALA A 422 -8.06 20.09 20.15
CA ALA A 422 -8.25 18.67 20.52
C ALA A 422 -8.81 17.79 19.38
N MET A 423 -9.68 18.34 18.53
CA MET A 423 -10.29 17.65 17.38
C MET A 423 -9.27 17.22 16.32
N MET A 424 -8.11 17.90 16.25
CA MET A 424 -7.07 17.59 15.27
C MET A 424 -6.31 16.31 15.61
N ARG A 425 -6.36 15.85 16.87
CA ARG A 425 -5.60 14.67 17.35
C ARG A 425 -6.07 13.35 16.75
N GLY A 426 -7.32 13.26 16.29
CA GLY A 426 -7.87 12.07 15.66
C GLY A 426 -7.70 12.00 14.14
N ARG A 427 -7.14 13.04 13.50
CA ARG A 427 -7.06 13.12 12.03
C ARG A 427 -5.94 12.27 11.42
N VAL A 428 -4.90 11.97 12.21
CA VAL A 428 -3.76 11.15 11.82
C VAL A 428 -3.98 9.74 12.37
N ASN A 429 -3.90 8.72 11.52
CA ASN A 429 -4.12 7.34 11.98
C ASN A 429 -2.92 6.80 12.79
N GLY A 430 -3.12 5.66 13.45
CA GLY A 430 -2.12 5.05 14.32
C GLY A 430 -0.72 4.93 13.69
N PRO A 431 -0.57 4.26 12.53
CA PRO A 431 0.72 4.13 11.86
C PRO A 431 1.40 5.46 11.48
N GLU A 432 0.61 6.44 11.00
CA GLU A 432 1.15 7.78 10.69
C GLU A 432 1.59 8.52 11.95
N ALA A 433 0.82 8.41 13.03
CA ALA A 433 1.15 9.03 14.31
C ALA A 433 2.41 8.40 14.92
N ALA A 434 2.58 7.09 14.80
CA ALA A 434 3.80 6.39 15.20
C ALA A 434 5.01 6.88 14.39
N ALA A 435 4.91 6.94 13.05
CA ALA A 435 5.99 7.45 12.20
C ALA A 435 6.34 8.92 12.50
N LEU A 436 5.32 9.76 12.75
CA LEU A 436 5.50 11.16 13.14
C LEU A 436 6.19 11.28 14.51
N PHE A 437 5.83 10.41 15.45
CA PHE A 437 6.47 10.33 16.77
C PHE A 437 7.94 9.95 16.65
N HIS A 438 8.28 8.93 15.85
CA HIS A 438 9.67 8.56 15.56
C HIS A 438 10.45 9.72 14.95
N MET A 439 9.91 10.39 13.93
CA MET A 439 10.57 11.55 13.32
C MET A 439 10.76 12.70 14.33
N THR A 440 9.77 12.97 15.17
CA THR A 440 9.85 14.01 16.20
C THR A 440 10.91 13.68 17.26
N ARG A 441 11.03 12.41 17.68
CA ARG A 441 12.09 11.94 18.57
C ARG A 441 13.47 12.17 17.97
N THR A 442 13.67 11.76 16.71
CA THR A 442 14.95 11.94 16.00
C THR A 442 15.33 13.41 15.87
N VAL A 443 14.40 14.26 15.45
CA VAL A 443 14.62 15.70 15.29
C VAL A 443 14.94 16.38 16.63
N ASN A 444 14.22 16.03 17.69
CA ASN A 444 14.49 16.57 19.03
C ASN A 444 15.83 16.10 19.58
N PHE A 445 16.21 14.85 19.34
CA PHE A 445 17.54 14.34 19.69
C PHE A 445 18.63 15.15 18.98
N ILE A 446 18.51 15.37 17.67
CA ILE A 446 19.49 16.15 16.90
C ILE A 446 19.57 17.59 17.44
N LYS A 447 18.43 18.24 17.73
CA LYS A 447 18.39 19.58 18.32
C LYS A 447 19.14 19.64 19.65
N ARG A 448 18.90 18.67 20.54
CA ARG A 448 19.62 18.55 21.83
C ARG A 448 21.11 18.32 21.62
N LEU A 449 21.47 17.42 20.71
CA LEU A 449 22.85 17.11 20.37
C LEU A 449 23.59 18.35 19.86
N THR A 450 23.03 19.07 18.90
CA THR A 450 23.61 20.32 18.37
C THR A 450 23.71 21.44 19.41
N SER A 451 22.91 21.37 20.48
CA SER A 451 22.97 22.34 21.58
C SER A 451 24.05 21.99 22.61
N ALA A 452 24.35 20.69 22.78
CA ALA A 452 25.39 20.21 23.70
C ALA A 452 26.79 20.23 23.07
N VAL A 453 26.89 19.92 21.77
CA VAL A 453 28.16 19.86 21.03
C VAL A 453 28.09 20.59 19.68
N ALA A 454 29.17 21.25 19.31
CA ALA A 454 29.33 21.85 18.00
C ALA A 454 29.58 20.75 16.95
N LEU A 455 28.52 20.31 16.28
CA LEU A 455 28.64 19.33 15.19
C LEU A 455 29.20 19.99 13.92
N PRO A 456 30.12 19.32 13.21
CA PRO A 456 30.51 19.76 11.87
C PRO A 456 29.35 19.59 10.89
N THR A 457 29.42 20.30 9.77
CA THR A 457 28.47 20.09 8.66
C THR A 457 28.54 18.66 8.16
N PHE A 458 27.38 18.11 7.80
CA PHE A 458 27.28 16.83 7.11
C PHE A 458 28.26 16.79 5.92
N SER A 459 29.02 15.71 5.82
CA SER A 459 30.05 15.55 4.79
C SER A 459 29.90 14.20 4.11
N ARG A 460 29.76 14.21 2.78
CA ARG A 460 29.76 12.99 1.96
C ARG A 460 31.16 12.39 1.74
N LYS A 461 32.22 13.04 2.24
CA LYS A 461 33.62 12.65 2.02
C LYS A 461 34.39 12.35 3.31
N LYS A 462 34.03 12.99 4.42
CA LYS A 462 34.73 12.88 5.71
C LYS A 462 33.84 12.15 6.72
N GLY A 463 34.43 11.32 7.58
CA GLY A 463 33.70 10.55 8.59
C GLY A 463 32.62 9.68 7.95
N GLN A 464 33.00 8.91 6.94
CA GLN A 464 32.10 8.05 6.17
C GLN A 464 32.40 6.56 6.42
N ALA A 465 33.18 6.22 7.45
CA ALA A 465 33.61 4.85 7.67
C ALA A 465 32.42 3.93 7.99
N PHE A 466 31.49 4.39 8.83
CA PHE A 466 30.27 3.66 9.13
C PHE A 466 29.23 3.83 8.02
N VAL A 467 28.93 5.08 7.64
CA VAL A 467 27.85 5.39 6.68
C VAL A 467 28.10 4.79 5.29
N SER A 468 29.35 4.69 4.82
CA SER A 468 29.64 4.03 3.52
C SER A 468 29.39 2.54 3.59
N LYS A 469 29.94 1.86 4.62
CA LYS A 469 29.75 0.42 4.81
C LYS A 469 28.28 0.05 4.95
N MET A 470 27.51 0.87 5.67
CA MET A 470 26.07 0.67 5.77
C MET A 470 25.36 0.83 4.43
N LYS A 471 25.75 1.80 3.59
CA LYS A 471 25.17 1.96 2.25
C LYS A 471 25.53 0.79 1.32
N ASP A 472 26.75 0.28 1.43
CA ASP A 472 27.19 -0.90 0.69
C ASP A 472 26.34 -2.11 1.11
N LEU A 473 26.17 -2.31 2.42
CA LEU A 473 25.29 -3.35 2.96
C LEU A 473 23.82 -3.16 2.53
N GLU A 474 23.31 -1.93 2.52
CA GLU A 474 21.96 -1.65 2.02
C GLU A 474 21.79 -2.03 0.55
N ALA A 475 22.81 -1.79 -0.28
CA ALA A 475 22.77 -2.21 -1.68
C ALA A 475 22.68 -3.74 -1.80
N GLU A 476 23.51 -4.47 -1.06
CA GLU A 476 23.46 -5.94 -1.00
C GLU A 476 22.11 -6.46 -0.48
N MET A 477 21.57 -5.86 0.59
CA MET A 477 20.27 -6.24 1.15
C MET A 477 19.13 -5.97 0.16
N ASN A 478 19.21 -4.90 -0.64
CA ASN A 478 18.22 -4.60 -1.68
C ASN A 478 18.26 -5.60 -2.84
N GLU A 479 19.41 -6.19 -3.16
CA GLU A 479 19.51 -7.27 -4.14
C GLU A 479 18.83 -8.54 -3.63
N ILE A 480 19.09 -8.90 -2.36
CA ILE A 480 18.50 -10.08 -1.70
C ILE A 480 16.98 -9.92 -1.54
N LYS A 481 16.51 -8.73 -1.19
CA LYS A 481 15.08 -8.39 -1.00
C LYS A 481 14.18 -8.93 -2.13
N THR A 482 14.64 -8.87 -3.37
CA THR A 482 13.87 -9.32 -4.55
C THR A 482 13.85 -10.83 -4.75
N GLN A 483 14.76 -11.56 -4.10
CA GLN A 483 14.92 -13.02 -4.19
C GLN A 483 14.23 -13.74 -3.02
N VAL A 484 13.81 -12.99 -2.00
CA VAL A 484 13.18 -13.51 -0.80
C VAL A 484 11.72 -13.86 -1.09
N ASP A 485 11.43 -15.16 -1.11
CA ASP A 485 10.08 -15.72 -1.23
C ASP A 485 9.70 -16.42 0.08
N PHE A 486 8.98 -15.70 0.94
CA PHE A 486 8.39 -16.25 2.15
C PHE A 486 6.95 -16.61 1.86
N VAL A 487 6.54 -17.86 2.13
CA VAL A 487 5.14 -18.31 2.08
C VAL A 487 4.48 -17.99 3.43
N PRO A 488 3.65 -16.94 3.55
CA PRO A 488 3.12 -16.56 4.85
C PRO A 488 1.81 -17.31 5.07
N GLY A 489 1.75 -18.18 6.09
CA GLY A 489 0.49 -18.72 6.62
C GLY A 489 -0.34 -17.69 7.42
N CYS A 490 -0.10 -16.38 7.21
CA CYS A 490 -0.62 -15.27 8.02
C CYS A 490 -1.75 -14.47 7.34
N GLY A 491 -2.53 -15.12 6.45
CA GLY A 491 -3.55 -14.46 5.62
C GLY A 491 -4.56 -13.57 6.38
N ARG A 492 -4.98 -13.94 7.61
CA ARG A 492 -5.96 -13.13 8.36
C ARG A 492 -5.38 -11.93 9.12
N GLN A 493 -4.14 -11.92 9.61
CA GLN A 493 -3.62 -10.71 10.28
C GLN A 493 -3.43 -9.54 9.31
N LEU A 494 -3.20 -9.85 8.04
CA LEU A 494 -3.13 -8.88 6.94
C LEU A 494 -4.52 -8.44 6.47
N CYS A 495 -5.49 -9.34 6.36
CA CYS A 495 -6.81 -9.03 5.81
C CYS A 495 -7.80 -8.42 6.83
N HIS A 496 -7.62 -8.63 8.14
CA HIS A 496 -8.63 -8.25 9.14
C HIS A 496 -8.52 -6.79 9.65
N ARG A 497 -7.41 -6.08 9.40
CA ARG A 497 -7.20 -4.71 9.94
C ARG A 497 -7.78 -3.57 9.11
N GLN A 498 -8.29 -3.82 7.91
CA GLN A 498 -9.06 -2.83 7.15
C GLN A 498 -10.40 -3.41 6.72
N SER A 499 -11.36 -3.32 7.64
CA SER A 499 -12.78 -3.18 7.31
C SER A 499 -12.94 -2.43 5.98
N TRP A 500 -13.56 -3.11 5.01
CA TRP A 500 -13.83 -2.71 3.63
C TRP A 500 -14.79 -1.50 3.49
N ARG A 501 -14.61 -0.45 4.31
CA ARG A 501 -15.36 0.81 4.24
C ARG A 501 -14.64 1.93 3.48
N GLN A 502 -13.39 1.75 3.03
CA GLN A 502 -12.69 2.77 2.21
C GLN A 502 -12.83 2.58 0.69
N TYR A 503 -13.60 1.58 0.24
CA TYR A 503 -13.90 1.35 -1.18
C TYR A 503 -15.31 1.77 -1.61
N GLU A 504 -15.98 2.62 -0.83
CA GLU A 504 -17.12 3.38 -1.34
C GLU A 504 -16.63 4.71 -1.93
N MET A 505 -16.47 4.76 -3.25
CA MET A 505 -16.60 6.01 -3.99
C MET A 505 -17.80 5.91 -4.93
N PRO A 506 -18.59 6.99 -5.05
CA PRO A 506 -19.78 7.03 -5.89
C PRO A 506 -19.38 6.91 -7.36
N LEU A 507 -20.07 6.03 -8.08
CA LEU A 507 -20.14 6.07 -9.54
C LEU A 507 -20.63 7.47 -9.93
N ARG A 508 -19.73 8.34 -10.41
CA ARG A 508 -20.12 9.55 -11.12
C ARG A 508 -20.63 9.14 -12.49
N GLU A 509 -21.92 9.26 -12.72
CA GLU A 509 -22.50 9.22 -14.06
C GLU A 509 -21.88 10.33 -14.92
N PRO A 510 -21.62 10.09 -16.22
CA PRO A 510 -21.13 11.12 -17.13
C PRO A 510 -22.27 12.07 -17.52
N GLY A 511 -22.49 13.11 -16.72
CA GLY A 511 -23.42 14.19 -17.02
C GLY A 511 -22.71 15.48 -17.44
N HIS A 512 -22.80 15.79 -18.73
CA HIS A 512 -22.86 17.13 -19.35
C HIS A 512 -21.78 18.20 -19.04
N GLY A 513 -21.00 18.51 -20.09
CA GLY A 513 -20.66 19.88 -20.47
C GLY A 513 -19.62 20.63 -19.63
N TRP A 514 -18.34 20.52 -20.01
CA TRP A 514 -17.37 21.56 -19.67
C TRP A 514 -17.55 22.75 -20.61
N PRO A 515 -17.55 24.01 -20.10
CA PRO A 515 -17.68 25.19 -20.93
C PRO A 515 -16.41 25.38 -21.78
N VAL A 516 -16.64 25.56 -23.07
CA VAL A 516 -15.63 25.92 -24.08
C VAL A 516 -14.94 27.22 -23.65
N ALA A 517 -13.61 27.18 -23.54
CA ALA A 517 -12.79 28.36 -23.37
C ALA A 517 -12.98 29.31 -24.58
N PRO A 518 -13.20 30.62 -24.38
CA PRO A 518 -13.38 31.54 -25.50
C PRO A 518 -12.05 31.68 -26.26
N THR A 519 -12.13 31.39 -27.57
CA THR A 519 -11.07 31.63 -28.54
C THR A 519 -10.76 33.12 -28.63
N LYS A 520 -9.48 33.46 -28.47
CA LYS A 520 -8.95 34.81 -28.77
C LYS A 520 -9.13 35.12 -30.27
N PRO A 521 -9.67 36.27 -30.67
CA PRO A 521 -9.56 36.73 -32.04
C PRO A 521 -8.20 37.40 -32.28
N ALA A 522 -7.62 37.17 -33.46
CA ALA A 522 -6.42 37.82 -33.97
C ALA A 522 -6.67 39.33 -34.23
N PRO A 523 -5.62 40.18 -34.26
CA PRO A 523 -5.76 41.63 -34.20
C PRO A 523 -6.01 42.23 -35.60
N ARG A 524 -6.94 43.18 -35.68
CA ARG A 524 -6.94 44.26 -36.68
C ARG A 524 -6.99 45.59 -35.95
N GLY A 525 -6.10 46.48 -36.37
CA GLY A 525 -5.76 47.70 -35.64
C GLY A 525 -6.59 48.93 -35.95
N GLN A 526 -6.21 49.97 -35.19
CA GLN A 526 -6.39 51.41 -35.36
C GLN A 526 -7.80 52.00 -35.19
N GLY A 527 -7.89 52.95 -34.26
CA GLY A 527 -8.90 54.02 -34.29
C GLY A 527 -9.33 54.58 -32.93
N GLN A 528 -8.56 55.54 -32.40
CA GLN A 528 -8.98 56.75 -31.67
C GLN A 528 -9.92 56.66 -30.43
N SER A 529 -9.44 57.20 -29.30
CA SER A 529 -10.21 57.73 -28.14
C SER A 529 -11.00 59.02 -28.50
N PRO A 530 -11.77 59.71 -27.60
CA PRO A 530 -11.94 59.54 -26.14
C PRO A 530 -13.36 59.78 -25.55
N GLY A 531 -13.52 59.55 -24.23
CA GLY A 531 -14.36 60.43 -23.38
C GLY A 531 -15.29 59.79 -22.33
N GLY A 532 -15.05 60.16 -21.06
CA GLY A 532 -16.01 60.28 -19.93
C GLY A 532 -16.49 58.99 -19.24
N ALA A 533 -16.88 58.91 -17.97
CA ALA A 533 -16.74 59.65 -16.70
C ALA A 533 -17.89 59.14 -15.77
N GLY A 534 -17.61 58.91 -14.48
CA GLY A 534 -18.61 58.73 -13.41
C GLY A 534 -19.23 57.33 -13.29
N GLY A 535 -19.51 56.74 -12.12
CA GLY A 535 -19.46 57.22 -10.74
C GLY A 535 -20.46 56.40 -9.89
N ALA A 536 -20.05 56.13 -8.64
CA ALA A 536 -20.88 55.96 -7.43
C ALA A 536 -21.73 54.66 -7.25
N THR A 537 -21.52 53.89 -6.17
CA THR A 537 -22.33 53.80 -4.91
C THR A 537 -23.68 53.07 -5.11
N SER A 538 -24.28 52.29 -4.23
CA SER A 538 -24.13 51.87 -2.83
C SER A 538 -25.37 50.98 -2.56
N ASP A 539 -25.26 49.94 -1.74
CA ASP A 539 -26.00 49.81 -0.47
C ASP A 539 -27.29 48.96 -0.50
N LEU A 540 -27.57 48.45 0.71
CA LEU A 540 -28.80 47.86 1.28
C LEU A 540 -28.92 46.33 1.17
N SER A 541 -28.70 45.53 2.24
CA SER A 541 -29.44 45.41 3.52
C SER A 541 -30.94 45.15 3.29
N GLY A 542 -31.62 44.17 3.87
CA GLY A 542 -31.41 43.23 4.98
C GLY A 542 -32.76 42.52 5.22
N ILE A 543 -33.00 42.05 6.45
CA ILE A 543 -34.31 41.61 7.03
C ILE A 543 -34.72 40.17 6.64
N ASP A 544 -35.19 39.26 7.49
CA ASP A 544 -35.32 39.03 8.94
C ASP A 544 -35.70 37.52 9.04
N SER A 545 -35.13 36.70 9.93
CA SER A 545 -35.53 36.44 11.33
C SER A 545 -36.79 35.58 11.52
N ASP A 546 -36.63 34.57 12.40
CA ASP A 546 -37.58 33.99 13.36
C ASP A 546 -38.29 32.61 13.13
N PRO A 547 -38.62 31.87 14.22
CA PRO A 547 -38.06 30.53 14.47
C PRO A 547 -39.06 29.47 15.01
N ALA A 548 -38.51 28.30 15.39
CA ALA A 548 -38.90 27.45 16.53
C ALA A 548 -39.70 26.12 16.32
N ARG A 549 -39.21 25.10 17.06
CA ARG A 549 -39.78 23.81 17.55
C ARG A 549 -39.78 22.61 16.59
N GLY A 550 -39.31 21.42 16.96
CA GLY A 550 -38.76 20.95 18.24
C GLY A 550 -38.38 19.45 18.26
N ALA A 551 -37.72 19.09 19.37
CA ALA A 551 -37.59 17.78 20.04
C ALA A 551 -37.02 16.55 19.29
N GLY A 552 -35.92 16.00 19.82
CA GLY A 552 -35.23 14.77 19.39
C GLY A 552 -35.95 13.46 19.76
N PRO A 553 -35.26 12.31 19.61
CA PRO A 553 -34.49 11.81 20.75
C PRO A 553 -33.17 11.06 20.42
N SER A 554 -32.28 11.06 21.42
CA SER A 554 -31.36 9.99 21.85
C SER A 554 -30.24 9.48 20.93
N ALA A 555 -29.02 9.86 21.28
CA ALA A 555 -27.76 9.28 20.83
C ALA A 555 -27.50 7.88 21.42
N PRO A 556 -26.70 7.04 20.71
CA PRO A 556 -25.90 6.02 21.37
C PRO A 556 -24.39 6.28 21.20
N GLY A 557 -23.70 6.31 22.34
CA GLY A 557 -22.35 5.76 22.54
C GLY A 557 -21.19 6.36 21.75
N GLU A 558 -20.54 7.37 22.33
CA GLU A 558 -19.16 7.74 21.99
C GLU A 558 -18.22 6.55 22.25
N GLY A 559 -17.76 5.91 21.17
CA GLY A 559 -16.63 4.98 21.19
C GLY A 559 -15.35 5.74 21.53
N LYS A 560 -14.91 5.62 22.78
CA LYS A 560 -13.60 6.09 23.26
C LYS A 560 -12.50 5.16 22.78
N ASP A 561 -11.97 5.41 21.58
CA ASP A 561 -10.67 4.89 21.15
C ASP A 561 -9.96 5.97 20.32
N ALA A 562 -9.33 6.92 21.03
CA ALA A 562 -8.44 7.89 20.43
C ALA A 562 -7.00 7.33 20.41
N PRO A 563 -6.22 7.53 19.33
CA PRO A 563 -4.85 7.04 19.25
C PRO A 563 -3.95 7.75 20.26
N VAL A 564 -3.42 6.97 21.21
CA VAL A 564 -2.53 7.40 22.32
C VAL A 564 -1.25 8.11 21.83
N ALA A 565 -0.83 7.90 20.57
CA ALA A 565 0.40 8.45 20.01
C ALA A 565 0.46 10.00 19.99
N LEU A 566 -0.67 10.70 19.85
CA LEU A 566 -0.70 12.18 19.88
C LEU A 566 -0.88 12.76 21.29
N ILE A 567 -1.20 11.92 22.28
CA ILE A 567 -1.17 12.28 23.71
C ILE A 567 0.26 12.17 24.27
N CYS A 568 1.11 11.37 23.64
CA CYS A 568 2.53 11.18 23.97
C CYS A 568 3.47 12.25 23.40
N LEU A 569 2.93 13.22 22.65
CA LEU A 569 3.60 14.39 22.04
C LEU A 569 3.24 15.66 22.84
#